data_AF-A0A0F9LRM9-F1
#
_entry.id   AF-A0A0F9LRM9-F1
#
_cell.length_a   1.000
_cell.length_b   1.000
_cell.length_c   1.000
_cell.angle_alpha   90.00
_cell.angle_beta   90.00
_cell.angle_gamma   90.00
#
_symmetry.space_group_name_H-M   'P 1'
#
loop_
_entity.id
_entity.type
_entity.pdbx_description
1 polymer ?
#
loop_
_entity_poly.entity_id
_entity_poly.type
_entity_poly.pdbx_seq_one_letter_code
_entity_poly.pdbx_strand_id
1 'polypeptide(L)'
;MNNYAGMSDKDKEIADELKIAGITVYKHEFLRDRGEVKTSVQGSLHQWSFTREWYYWVANGPGIPPKYAGPLHEAHGQEVRVDGHCGCPSPKEWFKGFAVGSYHVDTQLGLCALADTIRKITEEAGLD
;
A
#
# COMPACT_ATOMS: atom_id res chain seq x y z
N MET A 1 -0.71 11.96 -3.90
CA MET A 1 -2.03 11.97 -3.23
C MET A 1 -2.09 13.17 -2.29
N ASN A 2 -3.27 13.52 -1.77
CA ASN A 2 -3.41 14.69 -0.88
C ASN A 2 -3.13 14.33 0.58
N ASN A 3 -2.56 15.27 1.33
CA ASN A 3 -2.41 15.12 2.78
C ASN A 3 -3.78 15.31 3.47
N TYR A 4 -4.21 14.31 4.22
CA TYR A 4 -5.49 14.32 4.97
C TYR A 4 -5.30 14.23 6.49
N ALA A 5 -4.08 14.42 7.01
CA ALA A 5 -3.82 14.37 8.44
C ALA A 5 -4.73 15.34 9.21
N GLY A 6 -5.41 14.83 10.25
CA GLY A 6 -6.36 15.58 11.07
C GLY A 6 -7.72 15.89 10.43
N MET A 7 -7.92 15.61 9.13
CA MET A 7 -9.20 15.83 8.43
C MET A 7 -10.13 14.63 8.64
N SER A 8 -11.43 14.89 8.88
CA SER A 8 -12.43 13.85 9.18
C SER A 8 -13.50 13.65 8.12
N ASP A 9 -13.53 14.48 7.08
CA ASP A 9 -14.54 14.50 6.01
C ASP A 9 -14.02 13.89 4.69
N LYS A 10 -12.98 13.05 4.75
CA LYS A 10 -12.22 12.57 3.57
C LYS A 10 -12.40 11.10 3.22
N ASP A 11 -13.35 10.42 3.87
CA ASP A 11 -13.65 9.00 3.61
C ASP A 11 -14.01 8.74 2.15
N LYS A 12 -14.63 9.69 1.43
CA LYS A 12 -14.98 9.49 0.02
C LYS A 12 -13.72 9.46 -0.85
N GLU A 13 -12.89 10.48 -0.74
CA GLU A 13 -11.66 10.62 -1.51
C GLU A 13 -10.70 9.46 -1.24
N ILE A 14 -10.52 9.09 0.03
CA ILE A 14 -9.69 7.96 0.47
C ILE A 14 -10.21 6.64 -0.11
N ALA A 15 -11.53 6.41 -0.09
CA ALA A 15 -12.13 5.22 -0.67
C ALA A 15 -11.97 5.18 -2.20
N ASP A 16 -12.01 6.32 -2.88
CA ASP A 16 -11.87 6.38 -4.33
C ASP A 16 -10.44 6.06 -4.78
N GLU A 17 -9.40 6.46 -4.03
CA GLU A 17 -8.01 6.06 -4.30
C GLU A 17 -7.83 4.53 -4.30
N LEU A 18 -8.42 3.84 -3.32
CA LEU A 18 -8.41 2.38 -3.23
C LEU A 18 -9.17 1.72 -4.38
N LYS A 19 -10.36 2.23 -4.72
CA LYS A 19 -11.17 1.70 -5.82
C LYS A 19 -10.47 1.84 -7.16
N ILE A 20 -9.80 2.97 -7.40
CA ILE A 20 -9.01 3.19 -8.63
C ILE A 20 -7.90 2.14 -8.74
N ALA A 21 -7.28 1.76 -7.63
CA ALA A 21 -6.29 0.69 -7.58
C ALA A 21 -6.92 -0.73 -7.59
N GLY A 22 -8.25 -0.85 -7.65
CA GLY A 22 -8.98 -2.12 -7.59
C GLY A 22 -8.83 -2.85 -6.25
N ILE A 23 -8.60 -2.12 -5.17
CA ILE A 23 -8.49 -2.65 -3.81
C ILE A 23 -9.88 -2.64 -3.16
N THR A 24 -10.23 -3.72 -2.46
CA THR A 24 -11.53 -3.81 -1.77
C THR A 24 -11.56 -2.83 -0.62
N VAL A 25 -12.63 -2.04 -0.53
CA VAL A 25 -12.81 -1.01 0.50
C VAL A 25 -13.70 -1.52 1.62
N TYR A 26 -13.20 -1.44 2.84
CA TYR A 26 -13.95 -1.66 4.06
C TYR A 26 -14.16 -0.34 4.81
N LYS A 27 -15.32 -0.22 5.46
CA LYS A 27 -15.65 0.95 6.29
C LYS A 27 -15.99 0.48 7.70
N HIS A 28 -15.23 0.97 8.65
CA HIS A 28 -15.40 0.67 10.06
C HIS A 28 -15.22 1.94 10.89
N GLU A 29 -16.30 2.45 11.49
CA GLU A 29 -16.27 3.70 12.25
C GLU A 29 -15.28 3.68 13.42
N PHE A 30 -15.01 2.50 14.02
CA PHE A 30 -14.04 2.39 15.11
C PHE A 30 -12.59 2.72 14.69
N LEU A 31 -12.29 2.78 13.39
CA LEU A 31 -10.97 3.15 12.85
C LEU A 31 -10.75 4.68 12.84
N ARG A 32 -11.83 5.47 12.88
CA ARG A 32 -11.79 6.92 12.64
C ARG A 32 -10.82 7.67 13.54
N ASP A 33 -10.61 7.21 14.77
CA ASP A 33 -9.73 7.87 15.73
C ASP A 33 -8.48 7.03 16.09
N ARG A 34 -8.12 6.05 15.26
CA ARG A 34 -6.98 5.14 15.52
C ARG A 34 -5.66 5.54 14.85
N GLY A 35 -5.66 6.54 13.97
CA GLY A 35 -4.49 6.96 13.23
C GLY A 35 -4.47 8.47 13.00
N GLU A 36 -3.47 8.92 12.26
CA GLU A 36 -3.25 10.35 12.00
C GLU A 36 -4.28 10.95 11.02
N VAL A 37 -4.80 10.12 10.12
CA VAL A 37 -5.94 10.48 9.25
C VAL A 37 -7.21 9.97 9.89
N LYS A 38 -8.19 10.86 10.08
CA LYS A 38 -9.43 10.53 10.78
C LYS A 38 -10.44 9.86 9.85
N THR A 39 -10.16 8.61 9.46
CA THR A 39 -10.95 7.90 8.46
C THR A 39 -11.52 6.56 8.95
N SER A 40 -12.73 6.23 8.50
CA SER A 40 -13.31 4.90 8.68
C SER A 40 -12.83 3.89 7.64
N VAL A 41 -12.06 4.33 6.65
CA VAL A 41 -11.74 3.56 5.44
C VAL A 41 -10.45 2.76 5.61
N GLN A 42 -10.52 1.48 5.22
CA GLN A 42 -9.37 0.59 5.11
C GLN A 42 -9.46 -0.20 3.80
N GLY A 43 -8.32 -0.47 3.16
CA GLY A 43 -8.25 -1.34 2.00
C GLY A 43 -7.82 -2.76 2.34
N SER A 44 -8.27 -3.74 1.57
CA SER A 44 -7.72 -5.09 1.59
C SER A 44 -7.65 -5.72 0.21
N LEU A 45 -6.56 -6.46 -0.04
CA LEU A 45 -6.30 -7.18 -1.28
C LEU A 45 -5.42 -8.40 -0.99
N HIS A 46 -5.93 -9.63 -1.20
CA HIS A 46 -5.18 -10.89 -1.02
C HIS A 46 -4.31 -10.95 0.26
N GLN A 47 -4.92 -10.76 1.43
CA GLN A 47 -4.24 -10.74 2.75
C GLN A 47 -3.32 -9.53 3.00
N TRP A 48 -3.27 -8.58 2.08
CA TRP A 48 -2.72 -7.26 2.35
C TRP A 48 -3.78 -6.35 2.95
N SER A 49 -3.34 -5.52 3.89
CA SER A 49 -4.10 -4.43 4.48
C SER A 49 -3.50 -3.10 4.05
N PHE A 50 -4.36 -2.13 3.76
CA PHE A 50 -3.97 -0.78 3.36
C PHE A 50 -4.60 0.22 4.32
N THR A 51 -3.77 0.98 5.02
CA THR A 51 -4.21 2.04 5.94
C THR A 51 -3.69 3.38 5.47
N ARG A 52 -4.48 4.43 5.69
CA ARG A 52 -4.15 5.78 5.24
C ARG A 52 -3.34 6.51 6.31
N GLU A 53 -2.19 7.07 5.93
CA GLU A 53 -1.38 7.94 6.79
C GLU A 53 -0.94 9.20 6.03
N TRP A 54 -1.22 10.37 6.60
CA TRP A 54 -0.94 11.68 5.98
C TRP A 54 -1.36 11.74 4.51
N TYR A 55 -0.37 11.70 3.62
CA TYR A 55 -0.54 11.73 2.17
C TYR A 55 -0.28 10.39 1.48
N TYR A 56 0.12 9.35 2.19
CA TYR A 56 0.51 8.05 1.64
C TYR A 56 -0.33 6.89 2.20
N TRP A 57 -0.20 5.73 1.57
CA TRP A 57 -0.77 4.48 2.06
C TRP A 57 0.30 3.62 2.69
N VAL A 58 0.01 3.03 3.85
CA VAL A 58 0.82 1.96 4.43
C VAL A 58 0.17 0.65 4.05
N ALA A 59 0.93 -0.20 3.36
CA ALA A 59 0.50 -1.52 2.93
C ALA A 59 1.29 -2.58 3.70
N ASN A 60 0.60 -3.42 4.45
CA ASN A 60 1.19 -4.52 5.21
C ASN A 60 0.61 -5.86 4.77
N GLY A 61 1.45 -6.88 4.64
CA GLY A 61 1.02 -8.20 4.19
C GLY A 61 2.07 -9.30 4.34
N PRO A 62 1.83 -10.48 3.74
CA PRO A 62 2.64 -11.69 3.94
C PRO A 62 4.07 -11.61 3.35
N GLY A 63 4.35 -10.63 2.50
CA GLY A 63 5.66 -10.43 1.89
C GLY A 63 5.66 -10.58 0.37
N ILE A 64 6.16 -9.57 -0.34
CA ILE A 64 6.45 -9.67 -1.77
C ILE A 64 7.85 -10.29 -1.95
N PRO A 65 7.99 -11.45 -2.61
CA PRO A 65 9.29 -12.06 -2.85
C PRO A 65 10.22 -11.18 -3.70
N PRO A 66 11.55 -11.28 -3.55
CA PRO A 66 12.51 -10.45 -4.29
C PRO A 66 12.32 -10.44 -5.81
N LYS A 67 11.87 -11.56 -6.40
CA LYS A 67 11.63 -11.68 -7.84
C LYS A 67 10.55 -10.73 -8.38
N TYR A 68 9.63 -10.27 -7.53
CA TYR A 68 8.62 -9.26 -7.88
C TYR A 68 8.91 -7.90 -7.26
N ALA A 69 9.45 -7.88 -6.03
CA ALA A 69 9.79 -6.62 -5.34
C ALA A 69 10.87 -5.82 -6.09
N GLY A 70 11.87 -6.50 -6.66
CA GLY A 70 12.93 -5.86 -7.45
C GLY A 70 12.40 -5.07 -8.65
N PRO A 71 11.67 -5.71 -9.58
CA PRO A 71 11.05 -5.01 -10.71
C PRO A 71 10.10 -3.88 -10.29
N LEU A 72 9.29 -4.08 -9.24
CA LEU A 72 8.43 -3.02 -8.70
C LEU A 72 9.25 -1.81 -8.24
N HIS A 73 10.36 -2.04 -7.54
CA HIS A 73 11.24 -0.98 -7.08
C HIS A 73 11.98 -0.28 -8.23
N GLU A 74 12.43 -1.02 -9.25
CA GLU A 74 13.09 -0.42 -10.41
C GLU A 74 12.18 0.58 -11.14
N ALA A 75 10.89 0.26 -11.25
CA ALA A 75 9.90 1.13 -11.90
C ALA A 75 9.34 2.23 -10.98
N HIS A 76 9.08 1.91 -9.71
CA HIS A 76 8.29 2.75 -8.80
C HIS A 76 8.94 2.99 -7.43
N GLY A 77 10.22 2.66 -7.24
CA GLY A 77 10.88 2.63 -5.92
C GLY A 77 10.96 3.97 -5.17
N GLN A 78 10.77 5.09 -5.87
CA GLN A 78 10.69 6.42 -5.27
C GLN A 78 9.32 6.73 -4.66
N GLU A 79 8.29 6.00 -5.07
CA GLU A 79 6.90 6.21 -4.64
C GLU A 79 6.29 4.98 -3.96
N VAL A 80 6.86 3.79 -4.16
CA VAL A 80 6.52 2.52 -3.47
C VAL A 80 7.74 2.10 -2.65
N ARG A 81 7.82 2.66 -1.44
CA ARG A 81 9.02 2.63 -0.61
C ARG A 81 8.95 1.46 0.35
N VAL A 82 9.99 0.63 0.34
CA VAL A 82 10.15 -0.49 1.25
C VAL A 82 10.17 0.02 2.70
N ASP A 83 9.28 -0.52 3.55
CA ASP A 83 9.16 -0.16 4.97
C ASP A 83 9.06 1.35 5.25
N GLY A 84 8.58 2.14 4.28
CA GLY A 84 8.52 3.59 4.41
C GLY A 84 9.86 4.30 4.48
N HIS A 85 10.95 3.66 4.05
CA HIS A 85 12.29 4.24 4.15
C HIS A 85 12.47 5.41 3.15
N CYS A 86 12.71 6.63 3.65
CA CYS A 86 12.82 7.85 2.82
C CYS A 86 14.02 7.87 1.87
N GLY A 87 15.07 7.10 2.17
CA GLY A 87 16.21 6.91 1.27
C GLY A 87 15.94 5.97 0.09
N CYS A 88 14.74 5.38 0.01
CA CYS A 88 14.32 4.48 -1.08
C CYS A 88 15.35 3.40 -1.44
N PRO A 89 15.90 2.62 -0.47
CA PRO A 89 16.80 1.53 -0.80
C PRO A 89 16.07 0.46 -1.60
N SER A 90 16.80 -0.29 -2.41
CA SER A 90 16.19 -1.43 -3.10
C SER A 90 15.77 -2.51 -2.09
N PRO A 91 14.75 -3.33 -2.40
CA PRO A 91 14.36 -4.46 -1.58
C PRO A 91 15.52 -5.39 -1.23
N LYS A 92 16.44 -5.61 -2.18
CA LYS A 92 17.61 -6.46 -1.98
C LYS A 92 18.58 -5.86 -0.96
N GLU A 93 18.83 -4.55 -1.03
CA GLU A 93 19.70 -3.85 -0.08
C GLU A 93 19.12 -3.82 1.32
N TRP A 94 17.82 -3.55 1.46
CA TRP A 94 17.17 -3.40 2.76
C TRP A 94 16.82 -4.75 3.40
N PHE A 95 16.14 -5.64 2.67
CA PHE A 95 15.67 -6.93 3.17
C PHE A 95 16.63 -8.10 2.92
N LYS A 96 17.82 -7.86 2.37
CA LYS A 96 18.88 -8.88 2.19
C LYS A 96 18.45 -10.15 1.42
N GLY A 97 17.50 -10.00 0.49
CA GLY A 97 16.97 -11.11 -0.29
C GLY A 97 15.79 -11.84 0.35
N PHE A 98 15.27 -11.37 1.49
CA PHE A 98 13.98 -11.80 2.03
C PHE A 98 12.82 -11.02 1.40
N ALA A 99 11.59 -11.51 1.61
CA ALA A 99 10.38 -10.87 1.13
C ALA A 99 10.06 -9.58 1.89
N VAL A 100 9.44 -8.62 1.21
CA VAL A 100 9.07 -7.31 1.77
C VAL A 100 7.62 -7.32 2.23
N GLY A 101 7.39 -7.25 3.54
CA GLY A 101 6.04 -7.27 4.14
C GLY A 101 5.37 -5.91 4.32
N SER A 102 6.12 -4.80 4.15
CA SER A 102 5.64 -3.44 4.40
C SER A 102 6.08 -2.49 3.28
N TYR A 103 5.15 -1.67 2.80
CA TYR A 103 5.40 -0.61 1.82
C TYR A 103 4.67 0.67 2.22
N HIS A 104 5.31 1.83 2.02
CA HIS A 104 4.62 3.11 2.02
C HIS A 104 4.49 3.61 0.59
N VAL A 105 3.30 4.08 0.22
CA VAL A 105 2.95 4.39 -1.16
C VAL A 105 2.45 5.83 -1.29
N ASP A 106 3.24 6.66 -1.97
CA ASP A 106 3.09 8.11 -1.93
C ASP A 106 2.19 8.66 -3.06
N THR A 107 1.94 7.85 -4.10
CA THR A 107 1.20 8.25 -5.31
C THR A 107 0.12 7.24 -5.69
N GLN A 108 -0.85 7.69 -6.47
CA GLN A 108 -1.89 6.81 -7.02
C GLN A 108 -1.31 5.78 -7.99
N LEU A 109 -0.31 6.18 -8.80
CA LEU A 109 0.34 5.28 -9.73
C LEU A 109 1.07 4.15 -8.99
N GLY A 110 1.82 4.49 -7.94
CA GLY A 110 2.47 3.50 -7.08
C GLY A 110 1.47 2.57 -6.38
N LEU A 111 0.29 3.08 -5.98
CA LEU A 111 -0.74 2.25 -5.34
C LEU A 111 -1.32 1.23 -6.31
N CYS A 112 -1.59 1.65 -7.55
CA CYS A 112 -1.99 0.73 -8.61
C CYS A 112 -0.89 -0.29 -8.89
N ALA A 113 0.36 0.14 -9.04
CA ALA A 113 1.49 -0.75 -9.33
C ALA A 113 1.72 -1.81 -8.24
N LEU A 114 1.58 -1.42 -6.96
CA LEU A 114 1.67 -2.36 -5.85
C LEU A 114 0.50 -3.35 -5.88
N ALA A 115 -0.73 -2.88 -6.10
CA ALA A 115 -1.91 -3.73 -6.19
C ALA A 115 -1.81 -4.76 -7.33
N ASP A 116 -1.39 -4.32 -8.52
CA ASP A 116 -1.18 -5.19 -9.68
C ASP A 116 -0.07 -6.22 -9.43
N THR A 117 0.99 -5.82 -8.73
CA THR A 117 2.05 -6.75 -8.31
C THR A 117 1.51 -7.82 -7.38
N ILE A 118 0.66 -7.45 -6.40
CA ILE A 118 0.04 -8.42 -5.48
C ILE A 118 -0.85 -9.40 -6.23
N ARG A 119 -1.70 -8.94 -7.16
CA ARG A 119 -2.58 -9.81 -7.96
C ARG A 119 -1.77 -10.78 -8.82
N LYS A 120 -0.74 -10.29 -9.50
CA LYS A 120 0.15 -11.15 -10.29
C LYS A 120 0.71 -12.31 -9.47
N ILE A 121 1.08 -12.05 -8.21
CA ILE A 121 1.60 -13.08 -7.31
C ILE A 121 0.52 -14.11 -6.96
N THR A 122 -0.71 -13.68 -6.68
CA THR A 122 -1.81 -14.57 -6.31
C THR A 122 -2.32 -15.39 -7.49
N GLU A 123 -2.41 -14.78 -8.66
CA GLU A 123 -2.71 -15.44 -9.94
C GLU A 123 -1.70 -16.56 -10.22
N GLU A 124 -0.39 -16.26 -10.16
CA GLU A 124 0.67 -17.25 -10.38
C GLU A 124 0.68 -18.37 -9.31
N ALA A 125 0.16 -18.09 -8.11
CA ALA A 125 0.02 -19.06 -7.03
C ALA A 125 -1.29 -19.87 -7.08
N GLY A 126 -2.24 -19.50 -7.95
CA GLY A 126 -3.57 -20.11 -8.02
C GLY A 126 -4.46 -19.81 -6.82
N LEU A 127 -4.34 -18.60 -6.26
CA LEU A 127 -5.03 -18.15 -5.04
C LEU A 127 -6.09 -17.05 -5.28
N ASP A 128 -6.53 -16.89 -6.52
CA ASP A 128 -7.55 -15.91 -6.94
C ASP A 128 -8.99 -16.37 -6.66
#